data_AF-A0A074LKU8-F1
#
_entry.id   AF-A0A074LKU8-F1
#
_cell.length_a   1.000
_cell.length_b   1.000
_cell.length_c   1.000
_cell.angle_alpha   90.00
_cell.angle_beta   90.00
_cell.angle_gamma   90.00
#
_symmetry.space_group_name_H-M   'P 1'
#
loop_
_entity.id
_entity.type
_entity.pdbx_description
1 polymer ?
#
loop_
_entity_poly.entity_id
_entity_poly.type
_entity_poly.pdbx_seq_one_letter_code
_entity_poly.pdbx_strand_id
1 'polypeptide(L)'
;MNSVKIIFLLWIAFIHPIASYAQDESVKDLFGFYQAFISDIRGGKCPMYPSCSKYAISAIQNKGALTGLLYTTDRLMRCGHEHKIYSRAYINGEVKLLDPVMASQLDSIDIKTAPQRFGKNLNFYREKNDTTFFLHLINKGLYAAAISEYQRIKHYGGVTSTSLILEYNYYSSLSALGEYEKILYDYQFELHPSLKNEPLILLEVGETWFHLDNFEKALETVESIPSPTKYDDHTKLFKGLVHAHAANYESAMEEFSHISPEFIYSDYAQHNKRIVNELANLKRKSKTAAGLASIIPGGGYLYTGHKTTAVSSLVLTGLLTYASYTSFNTGNYGMGVLTGIFSMSFYISNITGGIKSADRYNKAKESQLKRKLMYSFNK
;
A
#
# COMPACT_ATOMS: atom_id res chain seq x y z
N MET A 1 44.20 35.02 -22.98
CA MET A 1 42.79 35.35 -23.24
C MET A 1 42.38 34.78 -24.60
N ASN A 2 42.11 33.46 -24.70
CA ASN A 2 41.50 32.79 -25.87
C ASN A 2 41.34 31.27 -25.67
N SER A 3 40.77 30.84 -24.53
CA SER A 3 40.44 29.41 -24.28
C SER A 3 38.98 29.21 -23.85
N VAL A 4 38.28 30.31 -23.49
CA VAL A 4 36.88 30.28 -23.04
C VAL A 4 35.90 30.38 -24.22
N LYS A 5 36.31 30.96 -25.36
CA LYS A 5 35.46 31.09 -26.56
C LYS A 5 35.31 29.79 -27.37
N ILE A 6 36.28 28.88 -27.32
CA ILE A 6 36.20 27.58 -28.00
C ILE A 6 35.30 26.60 -27.23
N ILE A 7 35.31 26.66 -25.89
CA ILE A 7 34.40 25.87 -25.05
C ILE A 7 32.96 26.37 -25.21
N PHE A 8 32.74 27.68 -25.35
CA PHE A 8 31.40 28.24 -25.57
C PHE A 8 30.84 27.94 -26.98
N LEU A 9 31.69 27.88 -28.01
CA LEU A 9 31.28 27.47 -29.37
C LEU A 9 31.05 25.95 -29.48
N LEU A 10 31.78 25.12 -28.73
CA LEU A 10 31.48 23.69 -28.60
C LEU A 10 30.23 23.41 -27.77
N TRP A 11 29.86 24.33 -26.86
CA TRP A 11 28.61 24.27 -26.10
C TRP A 11 27.38 24.66 -26.95
N ILE A 12 27.53 25.63 -27.88
CA ILE A 12 26.48 26.02 -28.84
C ILE A 12 26.31 24.99 -29.96
N ALA A 13 27.39 24.30 -30.37
CA ALA A 13 27.31 23.21 -31.37
C ALA A 13 26.57 21.95 -30.86
N PHE A 14 26.33 21.81 -29.55
CA PHE A 14 25.62 20.67 -28.95
C PHE A 14 24.12 20.89 -28.73
N ILE A 15 23.59 22.09 -28.99
CA ILE A 15 22.17 22.44 -28.78
C ILE A 15 21.79 23.51 -29.83
N HIS A 16 21.47 23.23 -31.10
CA HIS A 16 20.30 22.54 -31.72
C HIS A 16 20.34 22.88 -33.25
N PRO A 17 19.54 22.33 -34.21
CA PRO A 17 18.53 21.27 -34.18
C PRO A 17 18.56 20.36 -35.45
N ILE A 18 19.34 19.27 -35.50
CA ILE A 18 19.18 18.24 -36.56
C ILE A 18 19.48 16.87 -35.97
N ALA A 19 18.66 16.40 -35.03
CA ALA A 19 18.74 15.00 -34.58
C ALA A 19 17.45 14.57 -33.87
N SER A 20 16.28 14.94 -34.41
CA SER A 20 14.99 14.53 -33.85
C SER A 20 14.75 13.02 -33.92
N TYR A 21 15.57 12.26 -34.66
CA TYR A 21 15.46 10.80 -34.79
C TYR A 21 16.54 10.04 -33.99
N ALA A 22 17.79 10.53 -33.93
CA ALA A 22 18.90 9.81 -33.29
C ALA A 22 18.93 9.96 -31.75
N GLN A 23 18.26 10.98 -31.20
CA GLN A 23 18.11 11.12 -29.74
C GLN A 23 17.07 10.15 -29.17
N ASP A 24 16.10 9.69 -29.95
CA ASP A 24 15.01 8.85 -29.43
C ASP A 24 15.49 7.42 -29.11
N GLU A 25 16.43 6.87 -29.87
CA GLU A 25 17.07 5.58 -29.55
C GLU A 25 18.06 5.68 -28.39
N SER A 26 18.97 6.66 -28.41
CA SER A 26 19.99 6.77 -27.35
C SER A 26 19.40 7.09 -25.96
N VAL A 27 18.32 7.87 -25.91
CA VAL A 27 17.58 8.12 -24.67
C VAL A 27 16.76 6.90 -24.25
N LYS A 28 16.12 6.18 -25.18
CA LYS A 28 15.48 4.88 -24.90
C LYS A 28 16.48 3.85 -24.40
N ASP A 29 17.69 3.82 -24.93
CA ASP A 29 18.75 2.90 -24.52
C ASP A 29 19.28 3.25 -23.13
N LEU A 30 19.43 4.54 -22.81
CA LEU A 30 19.82 4.99 -21.47
C LEU A 30 18.74 4.65 -20.43
N PHE A 31 17.47 4.93 -20.74
CA PHE A 31 16.36 4.57 -19.85
C PHE A 31 16.10 3.06 -19.84
N GLY A 32 16.40 2.35 -20.93
CA GLY A 32 16.34 0.90 -21.05
C GLY A 32 17.42 0.24 -20.20
N PHE A 33 18.64 0.75 -20.24
CA PHE A 33 19.73 0.35 -19.35
C PHE A 33 19.40 0.66 -17.88
N TYR A 34 18.90 1.86 -17.59
CA TYR A 34 18.41 2.19 -16.25
C TYR A 34 17.27 1.24 -15.81
N GLN A 35 16.30 0.95 -16.66
CA GLN A 35 15.20 0.03 -16.35
C GLN A 35 15.70 -1.41 -16.14
N ALA A 36 16.59 -1.89 -17.01
CA ALA A 36 17.10 -3.26 -16.99
C ALA A 36 18.10 -3.52 -15.86
N PHE A 37 18.87 -2.51 -15.44
CA PHE A 37 20.01 -2.72 -14.52
C PHE A 37 19.95 -1.89 -13.23
N ILE A 38 19.19 -0.78 -13.19
CA ILE A 38 19.23 0.19 -12.08
C ILE A 38 17.86 0.37 -11.40
N SER A 39 16.75 0.20 -12.10
CA SER A 39 15.41 0.53 -11.57
C SER A 39 14.97 -0.38 -10.42
N ASP A 40 15.52 -1.59 -10.37
CA ASP A 40 15.35 -2.57 -9.27
C ASP A 40 16.21 -2.25 -8.02
N ILE A 41 17.09 -1.23 -8.08
CA ILE A 41 18.00 -0.85 -6.97
C ILE A 41 17.25 -0.05 -5.89
N ARG A 42 16.14 0.63 -6.22
CA ARG A 42 15.24 1.20 -5.20
C ARG A 42 14.41 0.06 -4.62
N GLY A 43 14.66 -0.29 -3.36
CA GLY A 43 13.98 -1.36 -2.61
C GLY A 43 12.45 -1.20 -2.44
N GLY A 44 11.82 -0.23 -3.11
CA GLY A 44 10.38 -0.11 -3.28
C GLY A 44 10.07 0.14 -4.76
N LYS A 45 9.10 -0.59 -5.31
CA LYS A 45 8.55 -0.29 -6.64
C LYS A 45 7.98 1.12 -6.62
N CYS A 46 8.19 1.87 -7.71
CA CYS A 46 7.64 3.22 -7.84
C CYS A 46 6.15 3.20 -7.42
N PRO A 47 5.72 4.04 -6.46
CA PRO A 47 4.35 4.01 -5.95
C PRO A 47 3.37 4.58 -6.96
N MET A 48 3.82 4.97 -8.16
CA MET A 48 3.04 5.72 -9.11
C MET A 48 2.93 5.03 -10.46
N TYR A 49 1.87 5.36 -11.19
CA TYR A 49 1.57 4.83 -12.51
C TYR A 49 1.32 5.97 -13.53
N PRO A 50 2.00 5.95 -14.69
CA PRO A 50 3.14 5.09 -15.00
C PRO A 50 4.30 5.30 -14.03
N SER A 51 5.24 4.34 -13.96
CA SER A 51 6.44 4.49 -13.12
C SER A 51 7.22 5.74 -13.53
N CYS A 52 8.00 6.36 -12.63
CA CYS A 52 8.77 7.57 -12.95
C CYS A 52 9.62 7.43 -14.23
N SER A 53 10.17 6.24 -14.48
CA SER A 53 10.92 5.92 -15.71
C SER A 53 10.04 5.88 -16.96
N LYS A 54 8.86 5.25 -16.89
CA LYS A 54 7.90 5.22 -18.01
C LYS A 54 7.27 6.59 -18.25
N TYR A 55 7.04 7.35 -17.18
CA TYR A 55 6.61 8.74 -17.24
C TYR A 55 7.67 9.58 -17.96
N ALA A 56 8.95 9.45 -17.62
CA ALA A 56 10.04 10.20 -18.24
C ALA A 56 10.11 9.96 -19.76
N ILE A 57 10.06 8.69 -20.17
CA ILE A 57 10.01 8.32 -21.60
C ILE A 57 8.79 8.94 -22.26
N SER A 58 7.61 8.79 -21.66
CA SER A 58 6.36 9.34 -22.21
C SER A 58 6.39 10.87 -22.28
N ALA A 59 6.99 11.55 -21.31
CA ALA A 59 7.09 13.00 -21.27
C ALA A 59 8.02 13.51 -22.37
N ILE A 60 9.18 12.87 -22.56
CA ILE A 60 10.12 13.21 -23.62
C ILE A 60 9.51 12.97 -25.01
N GLN A 61 8.81 11.85 -25.20
CA GLN A 61 8.18 11.51 -26.48
C GLN A 61 7.02 12.45 -26.84
N ASN A 62 6.18 12.82 -25.87
CA ASN A 62 4.97 13.59 -26.14
C ASN A 62 5.17 15.11 -26.01
N LYS A 63 6.19 15.56 -25.28
CA LYS A 63 6.45 17.00 -25.01
C LYS A 63 7.80 17.49 -25.54
N GLY A 64 8.64 16.62 -26.09
CA GLY A 64 10.01 16.92 -26.54
C GLY A 64 11.03 16.83 -25.39
N ALA A 65 12.32 16.76 -25.74
CA ALA A 65 13.39 16.46 -24.79
C ALA A 65 13.49 17.47 -23.62
N LEU A 66 13.48 18.77 -23.91
CA LEU A 66 13.64 19.82 -22.90
C LEU A 66 12.44 19.88 -21.95
N THR A 67 11.22 19.96 -22.49
CA THR A 67 9.99 20.01 -21.70
C THR A 67 9.75 18.69 -20.97
N GLY A 68 10.06 17.56 -21.61
CA GLY A 68 9.99 16.24 -20.99
C GLY A 68 10.93 16.10 -19.79
N LEU A 69 12.13 16.69 -19.86
CA LEU A 69 13.07 16.72 -18.74
C LEU A 69 12.52 17.53 -17.56
N LEU A 70 11.92 18.70 -17.82
CA LEU A 70 11.29 19.52 -16.79
C LEU A 70 10.13 18.78 -16.09
N TYR A 71 9.25 18.15 -16.87
CA TYR A 71 8.15 17.34 -16.36
C TYR A 71 8.65 16.14 -15.54
N THR A 72 9.74 15.50 -15.98
CA THR A 72 10.37 14.39 -15.26
C THR A 72 10.96 14.84 -13.93
N THR A 73 11.59 16.00 -13.91
CA THR A 73 12.21 16.58 -12.72
C THR A 73 11.15 16.92 -11.68
N ASP A 74 10.10 17.65 -12.10
CA ASP A 74 8.93 17.96 -11.27
C ASP A 74 8.30 16.68 -10.69
N ARG A 75 8.09 15.67 -11.54
CA ARG A 75 7.57 14.37 -11.14
C ARG A 75 8.43 13.66 -10.09
N LEU A 76 9.75 13.72 -10.21
CA LEU A 76 10.67 13.10 -9.25
C LEU A 76 10.64 13.79 -7.89
N MET A 77 10.43 15.11 -7.86
CA MET A 77 10.30 15.88 -6.61
C MET A 77 9.02 15.52 -5.84
N ARG A 78 7.91 15.27 -6.56
CA ARG A 78 6.61 14.91 -5.96
C ARG A 78 6.48 13.42 -5.62
N CYS A 79 7.23 12.56 -6.31
CA CYS A 79 7.12 11.11 -6.17
C CYS A 79 7.42 10.64 -4.74
N GLY A 80 6.44 9.98 -4.12
CA GLY A 80 6.59 9.33 -2.81
C GLY A 80 6.42 10.24 -1.59
N HIS A 81 6.04 11.50 -1.79
CA HIS A 81 5.81 12.45 -0.68
C HIS A 81 4.37 12.99 -0.66
N GLU A 82 3.70 13.10 -1.82
CA GLU A 82 2.39 13.75 -1.97
C GLU A 82 1.21 12.78 -2.18
N HIS A 83 1.10 11.73 -1.37
CA HIS A 83 0.12 10.65 -1.55
C HIS A 83 -1.36 11.06 -1.48
N LYS A 84 -1.66 12.27 -0.98
CA LYS A 84 -3.04 12.80 -0.84
C LYS A 84 -3.56 13.50 -2.10
N ILE A 85 -2.68 13.85 -3.04
CA ILE A 85 -3.04 14.67 -4.21
C ILE A 85 -3.47 13.80 -5.40
N TYR A 86 -2.99 12.56 -5.49
CA TYR A 86 -3.22 11.68 -6.64
C TYR A 86 -4.37 10.69 -6.39
N SER A 87 -5.15 10.46 -7.45
CA SER A 87 -6.07 9.33 -7.52
C SER A 87 -5.30 8.01 -7.47
N ARG A 88 -5.90 6.98 -6.83
CA ARG A 88 -5.28 5.66 -6.63
C ARG A 88 -5.94 4.64 -7.53
N ALA A 89 -5.16 3.72 -8.09
CA ALA A 89 -5.66 2.56 -8.82
C ALA A 89 -4.91 1.29 -8.43
N TYR A 90 -5.58 0.14 -8.51
CA TYR A 90 -4.96 -1.15 -8.29
C TYR A 90 -4.44 -1.72 -9.60
N ILE A 91 -3.12 -1.77 -9.79
CA ILE A 91 -2.49 -2.14 -11.06
C ILE A 91 -1.45 -3.22 -10.79
N ASN A 92 -1.55 -4.36 -11.48
CA ASN A 92 -0.62 -5.50 -11.36
C ASN A 92 -0.41 -5.98 -9.91
N GLY A 93 -1.48 -6.02 -9.11
CA GLY A 93 -1.41 -6.49 -7.73
C GLY A 93 -0.99 -5.44 -6.70
N GLU A 94 -0.79 -4.18 -7.10
CA GLU A 94 -0.29 -3.10 -6.26
C GLU A 94 -1.13 -1.82 -6.37
N VAL A 95 -1.28 -1.10 -5.26
CA VAL A 95 -1.87 0.25 -5.28
C VAL A 95 -0.85 1.22 -5.87
N LYS A 96 -1.27 1.95 -6.90
CA LYS A 96 -0.47 2.97 -7.57
C LYS A 96 -1.19 4.31 -7.57
N LEU A 97 -0.43 5.38 -7.45
CA LEU A 97 -0.87 6.77 -7.60
C LEU A 97 -0.81 7.17 -9.07
N LEU A 98 -1.94 7.58 -9.64
CA LEU A 98 -2.08 7.93 -11.05
C LEU A 98 -1.53 9.34 -11.30
N ASP A 99 -0.63 9.46 -12.28
CA ASP A 99 -0.19 10.75 -12.86
C ASP A 99 0.34 10.47 -14.27
N PRO A 100 -0.56 10.18 -15.22
CA PRO A 100 -0.18 9.94 -16.60
C PRO A 100 0.23 11.26 -17.27
N VAL A 101 1.14 11.18 -18.25
CA VAL A 101 1.48 12.34 -19.07
C VAL A 101 0.29 12.69 -19.97
N MET A 102 -0.45 11.68 -20.45
CA MET A 102 -1.64 11.81 -21.28
C MET A 102 -2.80 11.02 -20.66
N ALA A 103 -3.99 11.62 -20.59
CA ALA A 103 -5.17 10.97 -20.01
C ALA A 103 -5.50 9.60 -20.65
N SER A 104 -5.24 9.44 -21.95
CA SER A 104 -5.44 8.19 -22.69
C SER A 104 -4.59 7.01 -22.19
N GLN A 105 -3.56 7.25 -21.38
CA GLN A 105 -2.77 6.18 -20.74
C GLN A 105 -3.54 5.48 -19.61
N LEU A 106 -4.68 6.01 -19.20
CA LEU A 106 -5.56 5.41 -18.20
C LEU A 106 -6.63 4.51 -18.82
N ASP A 107 -6.90 4.64 -20.13
CA ASP A 107 -8.00 3.94 -20.82
C ASP A 107 -7.82 2.40 -20.81
N SER A 108 -6.58 1.92 -20.65
CA SER A 108 -6.22 0.50 -20.63
C SER A 108 -6.12 -0.12 -19.22
N ILE A 109 -6.43 0.64 -18.16
CA ILE A 109 -6.25 0.19 -16.78
C ILE A 109 -7.59 -0.22 -16.17
N ASP A 110 -7.68 -1.46 -15.72
CA ASP A 110 -8.80 -1.94 -14.90
C ASP A 110 -8.69 -1.37 -13.48
N ILE A 111 -9.29 -0.21 -13.26
CA ILE A 111 -9.32 0.45 -11.93
C ILE A 111 -10.31 -0.33 -11.06
N LYS A 112 -9.79 -1.24 -10.22
CA LYS A 112 -10.63 -1.93 -9.22
C LYS A 112 -11.28 -0.90 -8.30
N THR A 113 -12.59 -0.84 -8.38
CA THR A 113 -13.45 0.01 -7.58
C THR A 113 -13.34 -0.33 -6.09
N ALA A 114 -13.60 0.67 -5.25
CA ALA A 114 -13.79 0.51 -3.81
C ALA A 114 -14.72 -0.68 -3.51
N PRO A 115 -14.56 -1.35 -2.34
CA PRO A 115 -15.44 -2.46 -1.96
C PRO A 115 -16.90 -2.04 -2.12
N GLN A 116 -17.69 -2.88 -2.79
CA GLN A 116 -19.11 -2.66 -2.95
C GLN A 116 -19.76 -2.94 -1.59
N ARG A 117 -20.12 -1.87 -0.86
CA ARG A 117 -20.98 -1.94 0.31
C ARG A 117 -22.39 -1.59 -0.16
N PHE A 118 -23.29 -2.57 -0.09
CA PHE A 118 -24.70 -2.36 -0.40
C PHE A 118 -25.42 -1.86 0.84
N GLY A 119 -26.44 -1.02 0.64
CA GLY A 119 -27.32 -0.60 1.70
C GLY A 119 -28.05 -1.82 2.27
N LYS A 120 -27.90 -2.07 3.58
CA LYS A 120 -28.60 -3.17 4.23
C LYS A 120 -30.03 -2.74 4.60
N ASN A 121 -31.00 -3.51 4.10
CA ASN A 121 -32.46 -3.48 4.28
C ASN A 121 -33.21 -3.25 2.95
N LEU A 122 -33.63 -4.37 2.33
CA LEU A 122 -34.46 -4.42 1.12
C LEU A 122 -35.87 -4.93 1.44
N ASN A 123 -36.51 -4.43 2.51
CA ASN A 123 -37.97 -4.40 2.51
C ASN A 123 -38.41 -3.38 1.44
N PHE A 124 -38.50 -3.89 0.21
CA PHE A 124 -38.61 -3.15 -1.03
C PHE A 124 -39.94 -2.38 -1.10
N TYR A 125 -39.82 -1.08 -1.40
CA TYR A 125 -40.81 -0.20 -2.05
C TYR A 125 -42.27 -0.38 -1.62
N ARG A 126 -42.73 0.40 -0.63
CA ARG A 126 -44.13 0.86 -0.71
C ARG A 126 -44.53 2.16 -0.02
N GLU A 127 -43.65 2.87 0.67
CA GLU A 127 -43.99 4.16 1.24
C GLU A 127 -42.90 5.18 0.92
N LYS A 128 -43.29 6.41 0.61
CA LYS A 128 -42.35 7.54 0.42
C LYS A 128 -41.63 7.81 1.75
N ASN A 129 -40.61 7.01 2.06
CA ASN A 129 -39.73 7.21 3.20
C ASN A 129 -38.47 7.97 2.77
N ASP A 130 -38.06 8.92 3.60
CA ASP A 130 -36.93 9.84 3.37
C ASP A 130 -35.57 9.14 3.20
N THR A 131 -35.43 7.88 3.61
CA THR A 131 -34.18 7.10 3.51
C THR A 131 -33.98 6.37 2.19
N THR A 132 -34.98 6.34 1.31
CA THR A 132 -34.92 5.57 0.05
C THR A 132 -33.83 6.10 -0.89
N PHE A 133 -33.72 7.43 -1.03
CA PHE A 133 -32.70 8.05 -1.86
C PHE A 133 -31.30 7.85 -1.27
N PHE A 134 -31.16 7.96 0.06
CA PHE A 134 -29.93 7.65 0.76
C PHE A 134 -29.41 6.24 0.46
N LEU A 135 -30.27 5.21 0.59
CA LEU A 135 -29.90 3.82 0.31
C LEU A 135 -29.59 3.60 -1.19
N HIS A 136 -30.30 4.30 -2.09
CA HIS A 136 -30.00 4.26 -3.53
C HIS A 136 -28.58 4.75 -3.83
N LEU A 137 -28.14 5.83 -3.19
CA LEU A 137 -26.79 6.38 -3.36
C LEU A 137 -25.71 5.39 -2.88
N ILE A 138 -25.93 4.74 -1.74
CA ILE A 138 -25.04 3.68 -1.23
C ILE A 138 -24.93 2.53 -2.22
N ASN A 139 -26.07 2.05 -2.74
CA ASN A 139 -26.10 0.96 -3.73
C ASN A 139 -25.40 1.32 -5.06
N LYS A 140 -25.29 2.62 -5.37
CA LYS A 140 -24.52 3.13 -6.52
C LYS A 140 -23.03 3.38 -6.20
N GLY A 141 -22.60 3.14 -4.96
CA GLY A 141 -21.24 3.43 -4.49
C GLY A 141 -20.96 4.92 -4.31
N LEU A 142 -21.99 5.77 -4.31
CA LEU A 142 -21.88 7.23 -4.17
C LEU A 142 -21.89 7.64 -2.69
N TYR A 143 -20.95 7.12 -1.90
CA TYR A 143 -20.94 7.27 -0.43
C TYR A 143 -20.86 8.72 0.05
N ALA A 144 -20.10 9.58 -0.63
CA ALA A 144 -20.04 11.01 -0.29
C ALA A 144 -21.40 11.70 -0.46
N ALA A 145 -22.12 11.41 -1.55
CA ALA A 145 -23.46 11.92 -1.76
C ALA A 145 -24.45 11.33 -0.75
N ALA A 146 -24.30 10.04 -0.40
CA ALA A 146 -25.10 9.42 0.64
C ALA A 146 -24.91 10.12 2.00
N ILE A 147 -23.69 10.51 2.36
CA ILE A 147 -23.42 11.28 3.58
C ILE A 147 -24.09 12.65 3.54
N SER A 148 -24.06 13.37 2.41
CA SER A 148 -24.80 14.62 2.27
C SER A 148 -26.31 14.42 2.43
N GLU A 149 -26.84 13.32 1.90
CA GLU A 149 -28.25 12.97 2.06
C GLU A 149 -28.60 12.61 3.51
N TYR A 150 -27.72 11.89 4.22
CA TYR A 150 -27.86 11.64 5.65
C TYR A 150 -27.94 12.95 6.45
N GLN A 151 -27.08 13.92 6.15
CA GLN A 151 -27.12 15.25 6.78
C GLN A 151 -28.43 15.98 6.46
N ARG A 152 -28.91 15.91 5.22
CA ARG A 152 -30.21 16.47 4.81
C ARG A 152 -31.35 15.84 5.60
N ILE A 153 -31.37 14.50 5.72
CA ILE A 153 -32.37 13.75 6.48
C ILE A 153 -32.33 14.17 7.96
N LYS A 154 -31.14 14.29 8.56
CA LYS A 154 -31.00 14.74 9.95
C LYS A 154 -31.46 16.18 10.19
N HIS A 155 -31.24 17.06 9.22
CA HIS A 155 -31.56 18.48 9.34
C HIS A 155 -33.05 18.79 9.08
N TYR A 156 -33.64 18.14 8.06
CA TYR A 156 -35.01 18.44 7.60
C TYR A 156 -36.05 17.35 7.90
N GLY A 157 -35.62 16.10 8.12
CA GLY A 157 -36.51 14.97 8.35
C GLY A 157 -37.00 14.91 9.80
N GLY A 158 -38.31 14.87 10.00
CA GLY A 158 -38.93 14.79 11.33
C GLY A 158 -38.80 13.43 12.05
N VAL A 159 -37.89 12.54 11.64
CA VAL A 159 -37.80 11.16 12.13
C VAL A 159 -36.53 10.94 12.97
N THR A 160 -36.78 10.83 14.27
CA THR A 160 -36.03 10.16 15.36
C THR A 160 -34.53 9.90 15.14
N SER A 161 -33.72 10.53 15.99
CA SER A 161 -32.30 10.27 16.27
C SER A 161 -31.93 8.80 16.60
N THR A 162 -32.88 7.88 16.48
CA THR A 162 -32.86 6.50 16.98
C THR A 162 -32.95 5.46 15.86
N SER A 163 -32.87 5.85 14.59
CA SER A 163 -32.93 4.90 13.46
C SER A 163 -31.62 4.13 13.29
N LEU A 164 -31.56 2.91 13.81
CA LEU A 164 -30.41 2.00 13.68
C LEU A 164 -29.96 1.83 12.22
N ILE A 165 -30.89 1.66 11.29
CA ILE A 165 -30.57 1.43 9.88
C ILE A 165 -29.91 2.67 9.26
N LEU A 166 -30.39 3.86 9.61
CA LEU A 166 -29.83 5.11 9.11
C LEU A 166 -28.40 5.30 9.64
N GLU A 167 -28.19 5.16 10.94
CA GLU A 167 -26.87 5.31 11.59
C GLU A 167 -25.86 4.27 11.08
N TYR A 168 -26.26 3.00 11.02
CA TYR A 168 -25.40 1.93 10.52
C TYR A 168 -24.97 2.17 9.06
N ASN A 169 -25.90 2.54 8.18
CA ASN A 169 -25.57 2.80 6.78
C ASN A 169 -24.77 4.10 6.60
N TYR A 170 -24.90 5.07 7.51
CA TYR A 170 -24.03 6.25 7.56
C TYR A 170 -22.59 5.88 7.96
N TYR A 171 -22.41 5.09 9.01
CA TYR A 171 -21.08 4.58 9.39
C TYR A 171 -20.46 3.71 8.30
N SER A 172 -21.26 2.84 7.68
CA SER A 172 -20.82 2.04 6.54
C SER A 172 -20.36 2.92 5.36
N SER A 173 -21.02 4.06 5.13
CA SER A 173 -20.61 5.03 4.10
C SER A 173 -19.32 5.75 4.48
N LEU A 174 -19.13 6.13 5.74
CA LEU A 174 -17.87 6.69 6.25
C LEU A 174 -16.72 5.68 6.12
N SER A 175 -16.97 4.44 6.51
CA SER A 175 -16.03 3.32 6.46
C SER A 175 -15.58 3.05 5.01
N ALA A 176 -16.52 3.10 4.06
CA ALA A 176 -16.21 2.98 2.63
C ALA A 176 -15.32 4.12 2.09
N LEU A 177 -15.34 5.30 2.72
CA LEU A 177 -14.44 6.43 2.42
C LEU A 177 -13.14 6.40 3.24
N GLY A 178 -13.01 5.49 4.21
CA GLY A 178 -11.86 5.41 5.10
C GLY A 178 -11.85 6.47 6.22
N GLU A 179 -13.01 7.08 6.52
CA GLU A 179 -13.18 8.11 7.55
C GLU A 179 -13.39 7.49 8.94
N TYR A 180 -12.42 6.66 9.37
CA TYR A 180 -12.54 5.84 10.58
C TYR A 180 -12.58 6.65 11.87
N GLU A 181 -11.73 7.68 11.99
CA GLU A 181 -11.68 8.55 13.16
C GLU A 181 -13.00 9.29 13.38
N LYS A 182 -13.70 9.62 12.30
CA LYS A 182 -15.02 10.26 12.35
C LYS A 182 -16.09 9.31 12.88
N ILE A 183 -16.07 8.03 12.48
CA ILE A 183 -16.99 7.02 13.03
C ILE A 183 -16.84 6.94 14.55
N LEU A 184 -15.60 6.92 15.05
CA LEU A 184 -15.32 6.85 16.49
C LEU A 184 -15.78 8.12 17.24
N TYR A 185 -15.55 9.29 16.64
CA TYR A 185 -16.05 10.55 17.18
C TYR A 185 -17.57 10.56 17.27
N ASP A 186 -18.25 10.26 16.16
CA ASP A 186 -19.70 10.25 16.08
C ASP A 186 -20.28 9.19 17.05
N TYR A 187 -19.67 8.01 17.17
CA TYR A 187 -20.08 6.98 18.13
C TYR A 187 -19.99 7.46 19.58
N GLN A 188 -18.93 8.20 19.91
CA GLN A 188 -18.71 8.69 21.27
C GLN A 188 -19.66 9.83 21.63
N PHE A 189 -19.82 10.82 20.73
CA PHE A 189 -20.40 12.12 21.06
C PHE A 189 -21.77 12.40 20.41
N GLU A 190 -22.05 11.84 19.24
CA GLU A 190 -23.24 12.18 18.44
C GLU A 190 -24.31 11.08 18.45
N LEU A 191 -23.89 9.81 18.52
CA LEU A 191 -24.79 8.66 18.45
C LEU A 191 -25.69 8.59 19.68
N HIS A 192 -26.99 8.42 19.43
CA HIS A 192 -27.98 8.30 20.50
C HIS A 192 -27.65 7.11 21.43
N PRO A 193 -27.67 7.29 22.77
CA PRO A 193 -27.21 6.26 23.73
C PRO A 193 -27.89 4.89 23.58
N SER A 194 -29.16 4.86 23.17
CA SER A 194 -29.91 3.60 22.96
C SER A 194 -29.33 2.72 21.84
N LEU A 195 -28.56 3.29 20.90
CA LEU A 195 -27.98 2.57 19.77
C LEU A 195 -26.55 2.09 20.04
N LYS A 196 -25.90 2.54 21.12
CA LYS A 196 -24.49 2.20 21.40
C LYS A 196 -24.27 0.71 21.64
N ASN A 197 -25.28 0.01 22.14
CA ASN A 197 -25.22 -1.43 22.42
C ASN A 197 -25.79 -2.28 21.28
N GLU A 198 -26.18 -1.66 20.15
CA GLU A 198 -26.72 -2.41 19.01
C GLU A 198 -25.60 -3.21 18.33
N PRO A 199 -25.75 -4.54 18.15
CA PRO A 199 -24.69 -5.39 17.61
C PRO A 199 -24.12 -4.91 16.27
N LEU A 200 -24.96 -4.39 15.37
CA LEU A 200 -24.51 -3.86 14.08
C LEU A 200 -23.59 -2.65 14.21
N ILE A 201 -23.86 -1.77 15.18
CA ILE A 201 -23.02 -0.60 15.43
C ILE A 201 -21.70 -1.03 16.06
N LEU A 202 -21.74 -1.88 17.08
CA LEU A 202 -20.54 -2.38 17.75
C LEU A 202 -19.62 -3.16 16.80
N LEU A 203 -20.18 -3.92 15.87
CA LEU A 203 -19.40 -4.59 14.82
C LEU A 203 -18.72 -3.57 13.89
N GLU A 204 -19.43 -2.54 13.42
CA GLU A 204 -18.84 -1.49 12.57
C GLU A 204 -17.77 -0.67 13.31
N VAL A 205 -17.97 -0.38 14.59
CA VAL A 205 -16.99 0.31 15.46
C VAL A 205 -15.79 -0.60 15.73
N GLY A 206 -16.01 -1.90 15.96
CA GLY A 206 -14.95 -2.89 16.10
C GLY A 206 -14.09 -2.99 14.84
N GLU A 207 -14.71 -3.03 13.66
CA GLU A 207 -14.01 -2.95 12.37
C GLU A 207 -13.21 -1.67 12.21
N THR A 208 -13.79 -0.55 12.64
CA THR A 208 -13.14 0.75 12.61
C THR A 208 -11.84 0.73 13.43
N TRP A 209 -11.87 0.18 14.65
CA TRP A 209 -10.66 -0.02 15.45
C TRP A 209 -9.65 -0.97 14.82
N PHE A 210 -10.13 -2.05 14.19
CA PHE A 210 -9.27 -2.97 13.45
C PHE A 210 -8.56 -2.30 12.27
N HIS A 211 -9.25 -1.43 11.51
CA HIS A 211 -8.67 -0.67 10.41
C HIS A 211 -7.63 0.36 10.86
N LEU A 212 -7.71 0.81 12.12
CA LEU A 212 -6.72 1.66 12.77
C LEU A 212 -5.59 0.86 13.45
N ASP A 213 -5.46 -0.43 13.14
CA ASP A 213 -4.50 -1.38 13.74
C ASP A 213 -4.59 -1.48 15.28
N ASN A 214 -5.73 -1.09 15.88
CA ASN A 214 -5.97 -1.21 17.31
C ASN A 214 -6.77 -2.49 17.63
N PHE A 215 -6.07 -3.62 17.62
CA PHE A 215 -6.69 -4.94 17.81
C PHE A 215 -7.28 -5.15 19.21
N GLU A 216 -6.70 -4.53 20.24
CA GLU A 216 -7.20 -4.61 21.62
C GLU A 216 -8.59 -3.99 21.74
N LYS A 217 -8.75 -2.74 21.29
CA LYS A 217 -10.06 -2.06 21.29
C LYS A 217 -11.06 -2.71 20.34
N ALA A 218 -10.60 -3.25 19.21
CA ALA A 218 -11.46 -3.98 18.30
C ALA A 218 -12.11 -5.19 19.00
N LEU A 219 -11.33 -5.97 19.76
CA LEU A 219 -11.83 -7.10 20.55
C LEU A 219 -12.73 -6.63 21.69
N GLU A 220 -12.29 -5.66 22.50
CA GLU A 220 -13.07 -5.10 23.62
C GLU A 220 -14.46 -4.63 23.15
N THR A 221 -14.52 -3.94 22.00
CA THR A 221 -15.78 -3.44 21.44
C THR A 221 -16.73 -4.59 21.08
N VAL A 222 -16.25 -5.61 20.37
CA VAL A 222 -17.14 -6.69 19.90
C VAL A 222 -17.47 -7.73 20.98
N GLU A 223 -16.65 -7.83 22.02
CA GLU A 223 -16.95 -8.64 23.22
C GLU A 223 -18.06 -8.03 24.07
N SER A 224 -18.31 -6.72 23.94
CA SER A 224 -19.44 -6.06 24.60
C SER A 224 -20.81 -6.35 23.95
N ILE A 225 -20.82 -7.00 22.77
CA ILE A 225 -22.06 -7.39 22.08
C ILE A 225 -22.80 -8.42 22.93
N PRO A 226 -24.08 -8.17 23.31
CA PRO A 226 -24.87 -9.15 24.05
C PRO A 226 -24.98 -10.46 23.26
N SER A 227 -24.94 -11.61 23.94
CA SER A 227 -25.24 -12.92 23.37
C SER A 227 -26.37 -13.58 24.19
N PRO A 228 -27.36 -14.25 23.57
CA PRO A 228 -27.40 -14.66 22.17
C PRO A 228 -27.93 -13.59 21.20
N THR A 229 -27.30 -13.46 20.04
CA THR A 229 -27.83 -12.66 18.91
C THR A 229 -27.68 -13.41 17.58
N LYS A 230 -28.43 -12.95 16.56
CA LYS A 230 -28.26 -13.43 15.18
C LYS A 230 -26.90 -13.08 14.55
N TYR A 231 -26.06 -12.30 15.24
CA TYR A 231 -24.75 -11.87 14.77
C TYR A 231 -23.60 -12.63 15.46
N ASP A 232 -23.90 -13.57 16.36
CA ASP A 232 -22.87 -14.25 17.17
C ASP A 232 -21.78 -14.91 16.32
N ASP A 233 -22.14 -15.61 15.23
CA ASP A 233 -21.14 -16.21 14.35
C ASP A 233 -20.38 -15.19 13.50
N HIS A 234 -20.97 -14.02 13.21
CA HIS A 234 -20.21 -12.92 12.61
C HIS A 234 -19.19 -12.36 13.60
N THR A 235 -19.59 -12.18 14.86
CA THR A 235 -18.70 -11.73 15.93
C THR A 235 -17.53 -12.71 16.10
N LYS A 236 -17.78 -14.03 16.17
CA LYS A 236 -16.72 -15.05 16.21
C LYS A 236 -15.81 -14.98 15.00
N LEU A 237 -16.37 -14.86 13.79
CA LEU A 237 -15.57 -14.74 12.57
C LEU A 237 -14.67 -13.50 12.61
N PHE A 238 -15.19 -12.37 13.06
CA PHE A 238 -14.42 -11.14 13.20
C PHE A 238 -13.35 -11.27 14.29
N LYS A 239 -13.69 -11.75 15.50
CA LYS A 239 -12.72 -11.99 16.59
C LYS A 239 -11.58 -12.89 16.14
N GLY A 240 -11.88 -13.98 15.44
CA GLY A 240 -10.86 -14.86 14.86
C GLY A 240 -9.93 -14.13 13.88
N LEU A 241 -10.48 -13.23 13.06
CA LEU A 241 -9.68 -12.37 12.16
C LEU A 241 -8.78 -11.42 12.96
N VAL A 242 -9.31 -10.74 13.98
CA VAL A 242 -8.55 -9.82 14.82
C VAL A 242 -7.41 -10.54 15.54
N HIS A 243 -7.68 -11.70 16.15
CA HIS A 243 -6.66 -12.53 16.78
C HIS A 243 -5.56 -12.98 15.80
N ALA A 244 -5.93 -13.39 14.58
CA ALA A 244 -4.96 -13.77 13.55
C ALA A 244 -4.06 -12.60 13.14
N HIS A 245 -4.60 -11.37 13.05
CA HIS A 245 -3.83 -10.17 12.77
C HIS A 245 -2.92 -9.78 13.93
N ALA A 246 -3.38 -9.94 15.17
CA ALA A 246 -2.62 -9.74 16.40
C ALA A 246 -1.58 -10.84 16.69
N ALA A 247 -1.45 -11.85 15.81
CA ALA A 247 -0.58 -13.01 15.97
C ALA A 247 -0.94 -13.97 17.13
N ASN A 248 -2.17 -13.89 17.64
CA ASN A 248 -2.73 -14.81 18.63
C ASN A 248 -3.42 -15.99 17.91
N TYR A 249 -2.62 -16.84 17.28
CA TYR A 249 -3.12 -17.88 16.36
C TYR A 249 -3.95 -18.97 17.03
N GLU A 250 -3.69 -19.29 18.29
CA GLU A 250 -4.48 -20.27 19.06
C GLU A 250 -5.91 -19.77 19.28
N SER A 251 -6.07 -18.56 19.81
CA SER A 251 -7.38 -17.92 19.99
C SER A 251 -8.11 -17.73 18.66
N ALA A 252 -7.40 -17.39 17.59
CA ALA A 252 -8.00 -17.31 16.27
C ALA A 252 -8.58 -18.66 15.81
N MET A 253 -7.84 -19.75 16.03
CA MET A 253 -8.28 -21.10 15.68
C MET A 253 -9.49 -21.54 16.51
N GLU A 254 -9.50 -21.20 17.80
CA GLU A 254 -10.60 -21.47 18.72
C GLU A 254 -11.89 -20.77 18.27
N GLU A 255 -11.83 -19.47 18.00
CA GLU A 255 -12.99 -18.69 17.52
C GLU A 255 -13.57 -19.28 16.23
N PHE A 256 -12.70 -19.58 15.24
CA PHE A 256 -13.16 -20.18 13.98
C PHE A 256 -13.73 -21.60 14.14
N SER A 257 -13.38 -22.31 15.20
CA SER A 257 -13.87 -23.68 15.45
C SER A 257 -15.27 -23.71 16.09
N HIS A 258 -15.70 -22.60 16.70
CA HIS A 258 -17.01 -22.47 17.34
C HIS A 258 -18.08 -21.84 16.42
N ILE A 259 -17.77 -21.60 15.16
CA ILE A 259 -18.71 -21.10 14.15
C ILE A 259 -19.63 -22.22 13.69
N SER A 260 -20.94 -21.97 13.69
CA SER A 260 -21.96 -22.94 13.24
C SER A 260 -21.77 -23.32 11.76
N PRO A 261 -21.94 -24.61 11.39
CA PRO A 261 -21.94 -25.03 9.98
C PRO A 261 -23.02 -24.37 9.12
N GLU A 262 -24.15 -24.01 9.72
CA GLU A 262 -25.29 -23.34 9.08
C GLU A 262 -25.03 -21.85 8.81
N PHE A 263 -23.96 -21.28 9.37
CA PHE A 263 -23.56 -19.91 9.13
C PHE A 263 -23.17 -19.70 7.67
N ILE A 264 -23.65 -18.62 7.05
CA ILE A 264 -23.44 -18.36 5.62
C ILE A 264 -21.95 -18.23 5.23
N TYR A 265 -21.08 -17.85 6.16
CA TYR A 265 -19.63 -17.77 5.94
C TYR A 265 -18.86 -18.87 6.68
N SER A 266 -19.48 -20.02 6.93
CA SER A 266 -18.79 -21.19 7.51
C SER A 266 -17.60 -21.63 6.65
N ASP A 267 -17.70 -21.51 5.32
CA ASP A 267 -16.57 -21.74 4.39
C ASP A 267 -15.40 -20.77 4.62
N TYR A 268 -15.66 -19.52 4.99
CA TYR A 268 -14.61 -18.54 5.31
C TYR A 268 -13.88 -18.92 6.58
N ALA A 269 -14.62 -19.39 7.60
CA ALA A 269 -14.02 -19.90 8.83
C ALA A 269 -13.08 -21.07 8.54
N GLN A 270 -13.51 -22.04 7.72
CA GLN A 270 -12.68 -23.20 7.34
C GLN A 270 -11.43 -22.78 6.55
N HIS A 271 -11.59 -21.86 5.60
CA HIS A 271 -10.46 -21.29 4.86
C HIS A 271 -9.48 -20.57 5.80
N ASN A 272 -9.99 -19.73 6.70
CA ASN A 272 -9.18 -18.99 7.66
C ASN A 272 -8.43 -19.90 8.62
N LYS A 273 -9.02 -21.01 9.09
CA LYS A 273 -8.31 -22.01 9.90
C LYS A 273 -7.07 -22.54 9.18
N ARG A 274 -7.16 -22.84 7.88
CA ARG A 274 -6.00 -23.29 7.08
C ARG A 274 -4.92 -22.20 7.03
N ILE A 275 -5.31 -20.96 6.75
CA ILE A 275 -4.38 -19.82 6.68
C ILE A 275 -3.73 -19.52 8.04
N VAL A 276 -4.48 -19.58 9.14
CA VAL A 276 -3.94 -19.41 10.50
C VAL A 276 -2.94 -20.51 10.84
N ASN A 277 -3.23 -21.76 10.45
CA ASN A 277 -2.28 -22.85 10.62
C ASN A 277 -0.99 -22.66 9.80
N GLU A 278 -1.09 -22.13 8.57
CA GLU A 278 0.07 -21.73 7.77
C GLU A 278 0.87 -20.59 8.41
N LEU A 279 0.18 -19.60 9.02
CA LEU A 279 0.79 -18.49 9.73
C LEU A 279 1.54 -18.95 10.99
N ALA A 280 0.93 -19.82 11.79
CA ALA A 280 1.53 -20.38 13.00
C ALA A 280 2.81 -21.20 12.69
N ASN A 281 2.81 -21.92 11.57
CA ASN A 281 3.93 -22.75 11.13
C ASN A 281 4.89 -22.04 10.15
N LEU A 282 4.79 -20.72 10.00
CA LEU A 282 5.57 -19.97 9.01
C LEU A 282 7.07 -20.02 9.33
N LYS A 283 7.84 -20.68 8.46
CA LYS A 283 9.32 -20.71 8.56
C LYS A 283 9.91 -19.34 8.25
N ARG A 284 10.45 -18.69 9.29
CA ARG A 284 11.11 -17.38 9.20
C ARG A 284 12.59 -17.53 8.85
N LYS A 285 13.09 -16.63 8.00
CA LYS A 285 14.52 -16.46 7.71
C LYS A 285 15.22 -15.83 8.92
N SER A 286 16.39 -16.35 9.27
CA SER A 286 17.16 -15.88 10.43
C SER A 286 17.90 -14.57 10.11
N LYS A 287 17.77 -13.59 11.01
CA LYS A 287 18.50 -12.31 10.95
C LYS A 287 20.01 -12.52 11.18
N THR A 288 20.39 -13.43 12.07
CA THR A 288 21.79 -13.73 12.37
C THR A 288 22.46 -14.42 11.20
N ALA A 289 21.80 -15.40 10.59
CA ALA A 289 22.30 -16.07 9.39
C ALA A 289 22.48 -15.08 8.22
N ALA A 290 21.52 -14.17 8.01
CA ALA A 290 21.65 -13.11 7.01
C ALA A 290 22.83 -12.16 7.29
N GLY A 291 23.06 -11.82 8.56
CA GLY A 291 24.21 -11.02 8.99
C GLY A 291 25.55 -11.72 8.72
N LEU A 292 25.68 -12.99 9.12
CA LEU A 292 26.89 -13.79 8.87
C LEU A 292 27.15 -13.96 7.38
N ALA A 293 26.12 -14.24 6.59
CA ALA A 293 26.25 -14.32 5.13
C ALA A 293 26.70 -12.99 4.50
N SER A 294 26.42 -11.85 5.15
CA SER A 294 26.79 -10.52 4.64
C SER A 294 28.26 -10.16 4.88
N ILE A 295 29.05 -11.01 5.55
CA ILE A 295 30.52 -10.89 5.58
C ILE A 295 31.06 -10.92 4.15
N ILE A 296 30.46 -11.74 3.29
CA ILE A 296 30.66 -11.65 1.84
C ILE A 296 29.70 -10.58 1.33
N PRO A 297 30.17 -9.50 0.68
CA PRO A 297 29.29 -8.48 0.12
C PRO A 297 28.19 -9.10 -0.75
N GLY A 298 26.93 -8.78 -0.40
CA GLY A 298 25.75 -9.33 -1.08
C GLY A 298 25.22 -10.67 -0.54
N GLY A 299 25.96 -11.40 0.29
CA GLY A 299 25.55 -12.73 0.75
C GLY A 299 24.27 -12.76 1.59
N GLY A 300 24.03 -11.74 2.42
CA GLY A 300 22.75 -11.62 3.15
C GLY A 300 21.54 -11.39 2.25
N TYR A 301 21.71 -10.62 1.16
CA TYR A 301 20.68 -10.44 0.14
C TYR A 301 20.45 -11.72 -0.67
N LEU A 302 21.52 -12.46 -0.95
CA LEU A 302 21.41 -13.75 -1.63
C LEU A 302 20.64 -14.78 -0.79
N TYR A 303 20.92 -14.85 0.51
CA TYR A 303 20.23 -15.73 1.47
C TYR A 303 18.71 -15.48 1.54
N THR A 304 18.29 -14.23 1.37
CA THR A 304 16.88 -13.81 1.37
C THR A 304 16.25 -13.79 -0.01
N GLY A 305 17.00 -14.15 -1.06
CA GLY A 305 16.51 -14.30 -2.44
C GLY A 305 16.62 -13.05 -3.31
N HIS A 306 17.20 -11.96 -2.80
CA HIS A 306 17.44 -10.72 -3.54
C HIS A 306 18.73 -10.80 -4.38
N LYS A 307 18.70 -11.60 -5.45
CA LYS A 307 19.87 -11.90 -6.30
C LYS A 307 20.50 -10.65 -6.94
N THR A 308 19.67 -9.73 -7.43
CA THR A 308 20.14 -8.49 -8.08
C THR A 308 20.89 -7.61 -7.08
N THR A 309 20.28 -7.35 -5.93
CA THR A 309 20.92 -6.59 -4.84
C THR A 309 22.21 -7.26 -4.37
N ALA A 310 22.25 -8.59 -4.30
CA ALA A 310 23.46 -9.32 -3.95
C ALA A 310 24.62 -9.04 -4.94
N VAL A 311 24.35 -9.10 -6.24
CA VAL A 311 25.35 -8.81 -7.28
C VAL A 311 25.78 -7.35 -7.25
N SER A 312 24.84 -6.41 -7.16
CA SER A 312 25.16 -4.97 -7.08
C SER A 312 26.04 -4.66 -5.87
N SER A 313 25.73 -5.22 -4.71
CA SER A 313 26.54 -5.09 -3.50
C SER A 313 27.96 -5.62 -3.69
N LEU A 314 28.10 -6.80 -4.32
CA LEU A 314 29.40 -7.41 -4.59
C LEU A 314 30.23 -6.56 -5.56
N VAL A 315 29.64 -6.16 -6.69
CA VAL A 315 30.31 -5.37 -7.72
C VAL A 315 30.72 -4.00 -7.18
N LEU A 316 29.82 -3.28 -6.52
CA LEU A 316 30.11 -1.94 -6.02
C LEU A 316 31.20 -1.95 -4.94
N THR A 317 31.10 -2.84 -3.95
CA THR A 317 32.12 -2.96 -2.90
C THR A 317 33.44 -3.46 -3.47
N GLY A 318 33.41 -4.39 -4.42
CA GLY A 318 34.61 -4.89 -5.11
C GLY A 318 35.34 -3.79 -5.89
N LEU A 319 34.61 -3.01 -6.69
CA LEU A 319 35.18 -1.91 -7.47
C LEU A 319 35.76 -0.80 -6.58
N LEU A 320 35.07 -0.42 -5.50
CA LEU A 320 35.57 0.59 -4.57
C LEU A 320 36.81 0.12 -3.81
N THR A 321 36.84 -1.15 -3.42
CA THR A 321 38.02 -1.76 -2.77
C THR A 321 39.20 -1.82 -3.73
N TYR A 322 38.96 -2.22 -4.97
CA TYR A 322 40.00 -2.23 -6.02
C TYR A 322 40.52 -0.82 -6.32
N ALA A 323 39.63 0.18 -6.41
CA ALA A 323 40.01 1.58 -6.61
C ALA A 323 40.85 2.13 -5.44
N SER A 324 40.51 1.77 -4.19
CA SER A 324 41.29 2.16 -3.02
C SER A 324 42.67 1.51 -3.02
N TYR A 325 42.74 0.19 -3.24
CA TYR A 325 43.99 -0.56 -3.32
C TYR A 325 44.95 -0.01 -4.39
N THR A 326 44.44 0.19 -5.60
CA THR A 326 45.24 0.74 -6.71
C THR A 326 45.69 2.16 -6.43
N SER A 327 44.82 3.02 -5.89
CA SER A 327 45.17 4.41 -5.54
C SER A 327 46.30 4.50 -4.51
N PHE A 328 46.30 3.62 -3.50
CA PHE A 328 47.39 3.54 -2.53
C PHE A 328 48.69 3.05 -3.16
N ASN A 329 48.62 2.01 -4.01
CA ASN A 329 49.81 1.47 -4.69
C ASN A 329 50.42 2.45 -5.70
N THR A 330 49.63 3.33 -6.31
CA THR A 330 50.12 4.36 -7.25
C THR A 330 50.55 5.66 -6.56
N GLY A 331 50.55 5.71 -5.21
CA GLY A 331 50.93 6.90 -4.44
C GLY A 331 49.87 8.02 -4.41
N ASN A 332 48.65 7.77 -4.91
CA ASN A 332 47.54 8.71 -4.83
C ASN A 332 46.76 8.51 -3.53
N TYR A 333 47.38 8.89 -2.41
CA TYR A 333 46.84 8.68 -1.06
C TYR A 333 45.49 9.37 -0.84
N GLY A 334 45.26 10.55 -1.44
CA GLY A 334 43.99 11.26 -1.34
C GLY A 334 42.83 10.46 -1.90
N MET A 335 42.97 9.92 -3.11
CA MET A 335 41.97 9.04 -3.70
C MET A 335 41.86 7.70 -2.97
N GLY A 336 42.97 7.16 -2.46
CA GLY A 336 42.98 5.94 -1.65
C GLY A 336 42.14 6.05 -0.39
N VAL A 337 42.29 7.15 0.35
CA VAL A 337 41.49 7.46 1.55
C VAL A 337 40.02 7.68 1.19
N LEU A 338 39.74 8.50 0.18
CA LEU A 338 38.36 8.80 -0.25
C LEU A 338 37.59 7.54 -0.62
N THR A 339 38.14 6.73 -1.52
CA THR A 339 37.51 5.47 -1.97
C THR A 339 37.46 4.42 -0.87
N GLY A 340 38.43 4.40 0.06
CA GLY A 340 38.42 3.55 1.24
C GLY A 340 37.26 3.85 2.18
N ILE A 341 37.00 5.14 2.47
CA ILE A 341 35.85 5.57 3.30
C ILE A 341 34.53 5.15 2.66
N PHE A 342 34.38 5.35 1.34
CA PHE A 342 33.19 4.89 0.62
C PHE A 342 33.07 3.37 0.67
N SER A 343 34.13 2.62 0.39
CA SER A 343 34.12 1.15 0.44
C SER A 343 33.66 0.65 1.81
N MET A 344 34.22 1.20 2.89
CA MET A 344 33.86 0.81 4.26
C MET A 344 32.39 1.15 4.57
N SER A 345 31.92 2.31 4.15
CA SER A 345 30.53 2.75 4.33
C SER A 345 29.54 1.86 3.58
N PHE A 346 29.85 1.49 2.33
CA PHE A 346 29.04 0.54 1.55
C PHE A 346 29.09 -0.87 2.13
N TYR A 347 30.24 -1.31 2.65
CA TYR A 347 30.38 -2.62 3.30
C TYR A 347 29.51 -2.74 4.56
N ILE A 348 29.56 -1.75 5.46
CA ILE A 348 28.70 -1.70 6.66
C ILE A 348 27.21 -1.65 6.25
N SER A 349 26.90 -0.86 5.22
CA SER A 349 25.53 -0.74 4.69
C SER A 349 25.01 -2.06 4.10
N ASN A 350 25.88 -2.85 3.46
CA ASN A 350 25.53 -4.18 2.96
C ASN A 350 25.20 -5.16 4.07
N ILE A 351 25.94 -5.14 5.19
CA ILE A 351 25.67 -6.00 6.36
C ILE A 351 24.33 -5.65 7.00
N THR A 352 24.14 -4.38 7.35
CA THR A 352 22.87 -3.93 7.96
C THR A 352 21.69 -4.12 7.02
N GLY A 353 21.89 -3.90 5.72
CA GLY A 353 20.90 -4.13 4.68
C GLY A 353 20.53 -5.60 4.48
N GLY A 354 21.50 -6.50 4.54
CA GLY A 354 21.30 -7.95 4.54
C GLY A 354 20.45 -8.42 5.72
N ILE A 355 20.76 -7.96 6.93
CA ILE A 355 19.96 -8.25 8.15
C ILE A 355 18.51 -7.75 7.99
N LYS A 356 18.34 -6.48 7.55
CA LYS A 356 17.00 -5.90 7.33
C LYS A 356 16.22 -6.64 6.22
N SER A 357 16.91 -7.21 5.24
CA SER A 357 16.25 -7.97 4.16
C SER A 357 15.56 -9.24 4.69
N ALA A 358 16.10 -9.89 5.73
CA ALA A 358 15.46 -11.05 6.33
C ALA A 358 14.14 -10.68 7.05
N ASP A 359 14.13 -9.52 7.73
CA ASP A 359 12.91 -8.98 8.34
C ASP A 359 11.83 -8.67 7.30
N ARG A 360 12.21 -7.99 6.21
CA ARG A 360 11.31 -7.68 5.10
C ARG A 360 10.75 -8.95 4.45
N TYR A 361 11.59 -9.96 4.22
CA TYR A 361 11.15 -11.25 3.67
C TYR A 361 10.08 -11.90 4.56
N ASN A 362 10.34 -11.97 5.88
CA ASN A 362 9.42 -12.59 6.83
C ASN A 362 8.10 -11.83 6.92
N LYS A 363 8.15 -10.50 7.05
CA LYS A 363 6.96 -9.64 7.07
C LYS A 363 6.16 -9.75 5.78
N ALA A 364 6.82 -9.76 4.63
CA ALA A 364 6.13 -9.88 3.34
C ALA A 364 5.37 -11.21 3.21
N LYS A 365 5.95 -12.33 3.68
CA LYS A 365 5.29 -13.63 3.72
C LYS A 365 4.12 -13.65 4.69
N GLU A 366 4.29 -13.10 5.89
CA GLU A 366 3.23 -12.99 6.88
C GLU A 366 2.06 -12.13 6.35
N SER A 367 2.34 -10.94 5.82
CA SER A 367 1.31 -10.08 5.22
C SER A 367 0.64 -10.73 4.01
N GLN A 368 1.37 -11.52 3.21
CA GLN A 368 0.78 -12.27 2.09
C GLN A 368 -0.25 -13.29 2.58
N LEU A 369 0.01 -13.97 3.69
CA LEU A 369 -0.92 -14.91 4.29
C LEU A 369 -2.09 -14.19 4.96
N LYS A 370 -1.84 -13.14 5.76
CA LYS A 370 -2.90 -12.34 6.40
C LYS A 370 -3.88 -11.77 5.37
N ARG A 371 -3.42 -11.30 4.21
CA ARG A 371 -4.29 -10.84 3.11
C ARG A 371 -5.19 -11.93 2.50
N LYS A 372 -4.90 -13.20 2.72
CA LYS A 372 -5.76 -14.31 2.28
C LYS A 372 -6.85 -14.63 3.28
N LEU A 373 -6.81 -14.07 4.49
CA LEU A 373 -7.90 -14.23 5.45
C LEU A 373 -9.16 -13.59 4.85
N MET A 374 -10.23 -14.36 4.85
CA MET A 374 -11.52 -13.98 4.30
C MET A 374 -12.43 -13.49 5.39
N TYR A 375 -13.15 -12.43 5.09
CA TYR A 375 -14.08 -11.82 6.01
C TYR A 375 -15.12 -11.03 5.22
N SER A 376 -16.40 -11.15 5.60
CA SER A 376 -17.49 -10.41 4.97
C SER A 376 -18.63 -10.24 5.96
N PHE A 377 -19.24 -9.05 5.90
CA PHE A 377 -20.54 -8.78 6.47
C PHE A 377 -21.66 -8.65 5.42
N ASN A 378 -21.31 -8.71 4.13
CA ASN A 378 -22.22 -8.46 3.02
C ASN A 378 -22.93 -9.74 2.59
N LYS A 379 -24.23 -9.82 2.88
CA LYS A 379 -25.14 -10.66 2.11
C LYS A 379 -25.55 -9.94 0.83
#